data_AF-J9DRW5-F1
#
_entry.id   AF-J9DRW5-F1
#
_cell.length_a   1.000
_cell.length_b   1.000
_cell.length_c   1.000
_cell.angle_alpha   90.00
_cell.angle_beta   90.00
_cell.angle_gamma   90.00
#
_symmetry.space_group_name_H-M   'P 1'
#
loop_
_entity.id
_entity.type
_entity.pdbx_description
1 polymer ?
#
loop_
_entity_poly.entity_id
_entity_poly.type
_entity_poly.pdbx_seq_one_letter_code
_entity_poly.pdbx_strand_id
1 'polypeptide(L)'
;MDAVIKKVMNFAQKLTNADRSSLFLVDHRRKELYARIFDVGTQEDEQIKINEDGNEEIRFPANKGISGYVAMTGQVLNIENAYEDPRFNKDIDQKTGYRTRNILCMPVSF
;
A
#
# COMPACT_ATOMS: atom_id res chain seq x y z
N MET A 1 7.15 -8.49 16.18
CA MET A 1 6.68 -8.80 14.81
C MET A 1 6.80 -7.58 13.89
N ASP A 2 6.20 -6.44 14.26
CA ASP A 2 6.25 -5.19 13.45
C ASP A 2 7.65 -4.74 13.03
N ALA A 3 8.66 -4.86 13.90
CA ALA A 3 10.04 -4.48 13.59
C ALA A 3 10.68 -5.31 12.45
N VAL A 4 10.30 -6.58 12.31
CA VAL A 4 10.80 -7.46 11.25
C VAL A 4 10.16 -7.08 9.93
N ILE A 5 8.84 -6.89 9.91
CA ILE A 5 8.09 -6.48 8.72
C ILE A 5 8.62 -5.15 8.17
N LYS A 6 8.89 -4.17 9.06
CA LYS A 6 9.51 -2.90 8.66
C LYS A 6 10.86 -3.10 7.97
N LYS A 7 11.75 -3.91 8.56
CA LYS A 7 13.06 -4.20 7.94
C LYS A 7 12.89 -4.84 6.57
N VAL A 8 11.98 -5.81 6.43
CA VAL A 8 11.70 -6.48 5.15
C VAL A 8 11.21 -5.48 4.11
N MET A 9 10.26 -4.61 4.47
CA MET A 9 9.77 -3.56 3.56
C MET A 9 10.88 -2.57 3.16
N ASN A 10 11.73 -2.14 4.10
CA ASN A 10 12.88 -1.27 3.81
C ASN A 10 13.86 -1.95 2.85
N PHE A 11 14.13 -3.25 3.03
CA PHE A 11 14.98 -4.00 2.11
C PHE A 11 14.34 -4.16 0.73
N ALA A 12 13.04 -4.47 0.67
CA ALA A 12 12.31 -4.60 -0.59
C ALA A 12 12.30 -3.29 -1.39
N GLN A 13 12.05 -2.15 -0.71
CA GLN A 13 12.12 -0.82 -1.31
C GLN A 13 13.51 -0.52 -1.88
N LYS A 14 14.57 -0.76 -1.11
CA LYS A 14 15.96 -0.56 -1.57
C LYS A 14 16.34 -1.47 -2.72
N LEU A 15 15.96 -2.76 -2.65
CA LEU A 15 16.28 -3.75 -3.67
C LEU A 15 15.62 -3.44 -5.02
N THR A 16 14.40 -2.90 -4.97
CA THR A 16 13.65 -2.49 -6.17
C THR A 16 13.95 -1.07 -6.61
N ASN A 17 14.78 -0.32 -5.86
CA ASN A 17 15.05 1.10 -6.07
C ASN A 17 13.77 1.94 -6.19
N ALA A 18 12.75 1.59 -5.40
CA ALA A 18 11.47 2.27 -5.40
C ALA A 18 11.53 3.56 -4.55
N ASP A 19 10.80 4.60 -4.93
CA ASP A 19 10.70 5.84 -4.14
C ASP A 19 10.01 5.58 -2.79
N ARG A 20 8.95 4.75 -2.82
CA ARG A 20 8.09 4.44 -1.66
C ARG A 20 7.66 2.98 -1.67
N SER A 21 7.41 2.40 -0.51
CA SER A 21 6.73 1.09 -0.40
C SER A 21 5.66 1.08 0.69
N SER A 22 4.65 0.23 0.52
CA SER A 22 3.52 0.13 1.45
C SER A 22 3.04 -1.31 1.55
N LEU A 23 2.55 -1.69 2.73
CA LEU A 23 1.98 -3.01 3.04
C LEU A 23 0.53 -2.84 3.50
N PHE A 24 -0.38 -3.44 2.74
CA PHE A 24 -1.80 -3.49 3.06
C PHE A 24 -2.18 -4.89 3.56
N LEU A 25 -3.02 -4.93 4.59
CA LEU A 25 -3.60 -6.16 5.11
C LEU A 25 -5.08 -6.23 4.74
N VAL A 26 -5.57 -7.45 4.50
CA VAL A 26 -6.97 -7.72 4.15
C VAL A 26 -7.77 -8.00 5.42
N ASP A 27 -8.81 -7.19 5.66
CA ASP A 27 -9.84 -7.49 6.65
C ASP A 27 -11.03 -8.17 5.94
N HIS A 28 -11.10 -9.50 6.01
CA HIS A 28 -12.18 -10.27 5.40
C HIS A 28 -13.55 -10.03 6.05
N ARG A 29 -13.60 -9.61 7.33
CA ARG A 29 -14.87 -9.37 8.02
C ARG A 29 -15.51 -8.08 7.52
N ARG A 30 -14.72 -7.04 7.33
CA ARG A 30 -15.19 -5.73 6.84
C ARG A 30 -15.09 -5.57 5.31
N LYS A 31 -14.42 -6.50 4.62
CA LYS A 31 -14.13 -6.46 3.17
C LYS A 31 -13.33 -5.22 2.78
N GLU A 32 -12.33 -4.89 3.59
CA GLU A 32 -11.52 -3.69 3.46
C GLU A 32 -10.03 -4.04 3.43
N LEU A 33 -9.25 -3.17 2.82
CA LEU A 33 -7.80 -3.11 2.98
C LEU A 33 -7.46 -2.01 3.98
N TYR A 34 -6.44 -2.27 4.78
CA TYR A 34 -5.87 -1.28 5.68
C TYR A 34 -4.34 -1.26 5.60
N ALA A 35 -3.74 -0.08 5.62
CA ALA A 35 -2.30 0.07 5.57
C ALA A 35 -1.69 -0.26 6.93
N ARG A 36 -0.87 -1.32 7.00
CA ARG A 36 -0.08 -1.65 8.21
C ARG A 36 1.25 -0.90 8.22
N ILE A 37 1.79 -0.65 7.03
CA ILE A 37 2.96 0.19 6.78
C ILE A 37 2.62 1.00 5.53
N PHE A 38 2.78 2.31 5.60
CA PHE A 38 2.59 3.21 4.47
C PHE A 38 3.84 4.07 4.31
N ASP A 39 4.17 4.42 3.08
CA ASP A 39 5.19 5.42 2.76
C ASP A 39 6.60 5.18 3.34
N VAL A 40 7.09 3.95 3.28
CA VAL A 40 8.51 3.67 3.59
C VAL A 40 9.40 4.33 2.54
N GLY A 41 10.23 5.30 2.94
CA GLY A 41 11.18 5.99 2.06
C GLY A 41 11.36 7.50 2.32
N THR A 42 10.46 8.13 3.09
CA THR A 42 10.57 9.54 3.50
C THR A 42 11.48 9.74 4.73
N GLN A 43 12.04 10.95 4.90
CA GLN A 43 13.01 11.27 5.98
C GLN A 43 12.43 11.13 7.40
N GLU A 44 11.12 11.10 7.51
CA GLU A 44 10.39 10.66 8.67
C GLU A 44 9.81 9.29 8.32
N ASP A 45 10.28 8.23 8.99
CA ASP A 45 9.65 6.90 8.99
C ASP A 45 8.27 7.03 9.67
N GLU A 46 7.37 7.81 9.07
CA GLU A 46 6.07 8.16 9.62
C GLU A 46 5.24 6.88 9.73
N GLN A 47 5.01 6.50 10.98
CA GLN A 47 4.11 5.42 11.29
C GLN A 47 2.69 5.94 11.10
N ILE A 48 2.04 5.60 10.00
CA ILE A 48 0.57 5.61 10.00
C ILE A 48 0.12 4.49 10.92
N LYS A 49 -0.18 4.84 12.17
CA LYS A 49 -0.93 4.01 13.10
C LYS A 49 -1.77 4.92 13.98
N ILE A 50 -3.10 4.96 13.84
CA ILE A 50 -3.98 4.86 15.02
C ILE A 50 -5.32 4.18 14.71
N ASN A 51 -5.62 3.16 15.51
CA ASN A 51 -6.95 2.69 15.90
C ASN A 51 -6.74 1.69 17.07
N GLU A 52 -7.51 1.69 18.15
CA GLU A 52 -8.95 1.35 18.24
C GLU A 52 -9.89 2.51 18.62
N ASP A 53 -9.38 3.70 18.98
CA ASP A 53 -10.18 4.83 19.52
C ASP A 53 -9.82 6.24 18.97
N GLY A 54 -9.35 6.38 17.72
CA GLY A 54 -9.34 7.72 17.09
C GLY A 54 -8.24 8.10 16.10
N ASN A 55 -8.05 7.27 15.05
CA ASN A 55 -7.54 7.59 13.68
C ASN A 55 -6.11 8.19 13.56
N GLU A 56 -5.23 7.77 12.65
CA GLU A 56 -5.42 7.54 11.22
C GLU A 56 -4.88 6.16 10.78
N GLU A 57 -5.76 5.34 10.21
CA GLU A 57 -5.39 4.13 9.45
C GLU A 57 -5.94 4.34 8.03
N ILE A 58 -5.07 4.28 7.00
CA ILE A 58 -5.55 4.35 5.61
C ILE A 58 -6.34 3.07 5.34
N ARG A 59 -7.66 3.23 5.22
CA ARG A 59 -8.63 2.16 4.97
C ARG A 59 -9.47 2.45 3.74
N PHE A 60 -9.70 1.43 2.93
CA PHE A 60 -10.57 1.50 1.76
C PHE A 60 -11.13 0.12 1.39
N PRO A 61 -12.23 0.05 0.61
CA PRO A 61 -12.82 -1.22 0.18
C PRO A 61 -11.81 -2.12 -0.54
N ALA A 62 -11.82 -3.42 -0.26
CA ALA A 62 -10.86 -4.39 -0.81
C ALA A 62 -10.97 -4.57 -2.34
N ASN A 63 -12.03 -4.06 -2.97
CA ASN A 63 -12.22 -4.07 -4.42
C ASN A 63 -11.78 -2.76 -5.11
N LYS A 64 -11.16 -1.82 -4.37
CA LYS A 64 -10.74 -0.52 -4.90
C LYS A 64 -9.22 -0.44 -5.02
N GLY A 65 -8.74 0.20 -6.08
CA GLY A 65 -7.31 0.45 -6.28
C GLY A 65 -6.55 -0.77 -6.80
N ILE A 66 -5.27 -0.55 -7.13
CA ILE A 66 -4.35 -1.61 -7.58
C ILE A 66 -4.18 -2.68 -6.50
N SER A 67 -3.95 -2.28 -5.25
CA SER A 67 -3.79 -3.22 -4.12
C SER A 67 -5.05 -4.06 -3.89
N GLY A 68 -6.24 -3.49 -4.07
CA GLY A 68 -7.50 -4.23 -4.02
C GLY A 68 -7.61 -5.29 -5.11
N TYR A 69 -7.32 -4.91 -6.36
CA TYR A 69 -7.30 -5.85 -7.48
C TYR A 69 -6.32 -7.01 -7.23
N VAL A 70 -5.09 -6.71 -6.81
CA VAL A 70 -4.07 -7.73 -6.53
C VAL A 70 -4.48 -8.63 -5.37
N ALA A 71 -5.02 -8.07 -4.28
CA ALA A 71 -5.49 -8.84 -3.14
C ALA A 71 -6.65 -9.79 -3.49
N MET A 72 -7.55 -9.39 -4.39
CA MET A 72 -8.68 -10.22 -4.81
C MET A 72 -8.32 -11.29 -5.84
N THR A 73 -7.39 -10.98 -6.75
CA THR A 73 -7.06 -11.86 -7.89
C THR A 73 -5.85 -12.74 -7.66
N GLY A 74 -4.96 -12.37 -6.73
CA GLY A 74 -3.65 -13.01 -6.59
C GLY A 74 -2.71 -12.76 -7.77
N GLN A 75 -3.06 -11.85 -8.69
CA GLN A 75 -2.24 -11.53 -9.85
C GLN A 75 -1.23 -10.44 -9.51
N VAL A 76 0.05 -10.69 -9.77
CA VAL A 76 1.11 -9.65 -9.72
C VAL A 76 0.89 -8.64 -10.84
N LEU A 77 1.02 -7.35 -10.52
CA LEU A 77 0.95 -6.26 -11.49
C LEU A 77 2.23 -5.43 -11.48
N ASN A 78 2.75 -5.15 -12.68
CA ASN A 78 3.80 -4.17 -12.95
C ASN A 78 3.22 -3.13 -13.91
N ILE A 79 3.01 -1.91 -13.42
CA ILE A 79 2.28 -0.83 -14.10
C ILE A 79 3.27 0.31 -14.35
N GLU A 80 3.47 0.67 -15.61
CA GLU A 80 4.39 1.73 -16.01
C GLU A 80 3.80 3.13 -15.79
N ASN A 81 2.49 3.29 -15.96
CA ASN A 81 1.78 4.54 -15.75
C ASN A 81 0.49 4.34 -14.93
N ALA A 82 0.54 4.69 -13.66
CA ALA A 82 -0.59 4.56 -12.74
C ALA A 82 -1.80 5.41 -13.16
N TYR A 83 -1.60 6.59 -13.74
CA TYR A 83 -2.71 7.50 -14.06
C TYR A 83 -3.51 7.09 -15.31
N GLU A 84 -2.93 6.21 -16.13
CA GLU A 84 -3.56 5.57 -17.29
C GLU A 84 -4.23 4.22 -16.96
N ASP A 85 -3.88 3.61 -15.81
CA ASP A 85 -4.53 2.38 -15.38
C ASP A 85 -5.91 2.68 -14.76
N PRO A 86 -7.01 2.14 -15.31
CA PRO A 86 -8.37 2.42 -14.82
C PRO A 86 -8.62 1.93 -13.40
N ARG A 87 -7.78 1.01 -12.89
CA ARG A 87 -7.90 0.47 -11.53
C ARG A 87 -7.22 1.36 -10.48
N PHE A 88 -6.44 2.35 -10.90
CA PHE A 88 -5.69 3.20 -9.97
C PHE A 88 -6.60 4.15 -9.19
N ASN A 89 -6.39 4.22 -7.87
CA ASN A 89 -7.16 5.08 -6.98
C ASN A 89 -6.45 6.42 -6.76
N LYS A 90 -6.83 7.43 -7.56
CA LYS A 90 -6.25 8.78 -7.52
C LYS A 90 -6.55 9.54 -6.22
N ASP A 91 -7.56 9.11 -5.46
CA ASP A 91 -7.98 9.80 -4.23
C ASP A 91 -6.88 9.80 -3.15
N ILE A 92 -6.01 8.77 -3.14
CA ILE A 92 -4.93 8.67 -2.15
C ILE A 92 -3.83 9.68 -2.47
N ASP A 93 -3.36 9.71 -3.71
CA ASP A 93 -2.39 10.70 -4.22
C ASP A 93 -2.86 12.14 -3.96
N GLN A 94 -4.15 12.42 -4.23
CA GLN A 94 -4.72 13.76 -4.00
C GLN A 94 -4.72 14.15 -2.52
N LYS A 95 -4.96 13.20 -1.60
CA LYS A 95 -4.95 13.45 -0.16
C LYS A 95 -3.54 13.64 0.39
N THR A 96 -2.56 12.89 -0.12
CA THR A 96 -1.17 12.95 0.36
C THR A 96 -0.34 14.01 -0.36
N GLY A 97 -0.84 14.57 -1.47
CA GLY A 97 -0.06 15.47 -2.34
C GLY A 97 1.04 14.75 -3.12
N TYR A 98 1.10 13.41 -3.05
CA TYR A 98 2.05 12.59 -3.79
C TYR A 98 1.53 12.25 -5.18
N ARG A 99 2.44 12.02 -6.13
CA ARG A 99 2.08 11.57 -7.48
C ARG A 99 2.78 10.26 -7.83
N THR A 100 2.02 9.18 -7.77
CA THR A 100 2.44 7.85 -8.17
C THR A 100 2.60 7.78 -9.68
N ARG A 101 3.80 7.43 -10.16
CA ARG A 101 4.08 7.26 -11.60
C ARG A 101 3.92 5.81 -12.04
N ASN A 102 4.67 4.90 -11.42
CA ASN A 102 4.68 3.48 -11.71
C ASN A 102 4.41 2.68 -10.43
N ILE A 103 3.93 1.44 -10.58
CA ILE A 103 3.54 0.58 -9.46
C ILE A 103 3.95 -0.86 -9.74
N LEU A 104 4.68 -1.46 -8.80
CA LEU A 104 4.84 -2.91 -8.71
C LEU A 104 4.07 -3.40 -7.47
N CYS A 105 3.08 -4.28 -7.66
CA CYS A 105 2.24 -4.79 -6.59
C CYS A 105 2.12 -6.31 -6.64
N MET A 106 2.41 -6.97 -5.52
CA MET A 106 2.42 -8.42 -5.39
C MET A 106 1.52 -8.86 -4.23
N PRO A 107 0.77 -9.96 -4.38
CA PRO A 107 0.03 -10.55 -3.27
C PRO A 107 0.98 -11.30 -2.34
N VAL A 108 0.64 -11.34 -1.05
CA VAL A 108 1.30 -12.18 -0.06
C VAL A 108 0.27 -13.16 0.47
N SER A 109 0.40 -14.43 0.10
CA SER A 109 -0.43 -15.53 0.58
C SER A 109 0.47 -16.63 1.13
N PHE A 110 0.00 -17.29 2.19
CA PHE A 110 0.62 -18.47 2.80
C PHE A 110 -0.33 -19.66 2.68
#